data_AF-A0A1I4I4A7-F1
#
_entry.id   AF-A0A1I4I4A7-F1
#
_cell.length_a   1.000
_cell.length_b   1.000
_cell.length_c   1.000
_cell.angle_alpha   90.00
_cell.angle_beta   90.00
_cell.angle_gamma   90.00
#
_symmetry.space_group_name_H-M   'P 1'
#
loop_
_entity.id
_entity.type
_entity.pdbx_description
1 polymer ?
#
loop_
_entity_poly.entity_id
_entity_poly.type
_entity_poly.pdbx_seq_one_letter_code
_entity_poly.pdbx_strand_id
1 'polypeptide(L)'
;MEEEFQPGNKAYLDDLTYELERAVITQPEEIPADVITMHSQVVLKDLDHDEELIYTLVYPDEANIAEDKISVLAPIGTAILGYRVGDILDWKIPNGTLRLKVDKILFQPESNGNFEL
;
A
#
# COMPACT_ATOMS: atom_id res chain seq x y z
N MET A 1 -13.31 14.17 13.61
CA MET A 1 -14.47 13.54 12.97
C MET A 1 -13.87 12.49 12.06
N GLU A 2 -13.56 11.34 12.63
CA GLU A 2 -12.98 10.20 11.92
C GLU A 2 -14.16 9.40 11.39
N GLU A 3 -14.39 9.44 10.08
CA GLU A 3 -15.36 8.55 9.45
C GLU A 3 -14.75 7.15 9.40
N GLU A 4 -15.07 6.35 10.41
CA GLU A 4 -14.84 4.91 10.40
C GLU A 4 -15.42 4.31 9.12
N PHE A 5 -14.57 3.65 8.35
CA PHE A 5 -14.96 2.88 7.17
C PHE A 5 -15.95 1.78 7.59
N GLN A 6 -17.19 1.82 7.10
CA GLN A 6 -18.22 0.85 7.51
C GLN A 6 -17.93 -0.57 6.95
N PRO A 7 -17.93 -1.61 7.81
CA PRO A 7 -17.56 -2.98 7.45
C PRO A 7 -18.76 -3.72 6.86
N GLY A 8 -19.04 -3.51 5.58
CA GLY A 8 -20.10 -4.25 4.87
C GLY A 8 -19.59 -5.12 3.73
N ASN A 9 -18.53 -4.69 3.05
CA ASN A 9 -18.04 -5.35 1.86
C ASN A 9 -16.52 -5.52 1.97
N LYS A 10 -16.10 -6.76 2.25
CA LYS A 10 -14.69 -7.17 2.31
C LYS A 10 -14.14 -7.52 0.92
N ALA A 11 -14.75 -7.03 -0.16
CA ALA A 11 -14.33 -7.29 -1.54
C ALA A 11 -12.84 -7.01 -1.78
N TYR A 12 -12.26 -6.01 -1.09
CA TYR A 12 -10.83 -5.72 -1.18
C TYR A 12 -9.92 -6.85 -0.67
N LEU A 13 -10.41 -7.72 0.23
CA LEU A 13 -9.69 -8.92 0.67
C LEU A 13 -9.78 -10.04 -0.38
N ASP A 14 -10.90 -10.15 -1.08
CA ASP A 14 -11.06 -11.08 -2.20
C ASP A 14 -10.17 -10.64 -3.37
N ASP A 15 -10.10 -9.32 -3.64
CA ASP A 15 -9.19 -8.72 -4.62
C ASP A 15 -7.73 -9.01 -4.24
N LEU A 16 -7.32 -8.76 -2.99
CA LEU A 16 -5.97 -9.11 -2.52
C LEU A 16 -5.67 -10.60 -2.70
N THR A 17 -6.62 -11.47 -2.33
CA THR A 17 -6.46 -12.93 -2.49
C THR A 17 -6.24 -13.29 -3.97
N TYR A 18 -7.04 -12.70 -4.86
CA TYR A 18 -6.94 -12.90 -6.30
C TYR A 18 -5.62 -12.36 -6.90
N GLU A 19 -5.08 -11.27 -6.37
CA GLU A 19 -3.74 -10.77 -6.74
C GLU A 19 -2.63 -11.72 -6.26
N LEU A 20 -2.70 -12.18 -5.01
CA LEU A 20 -1.71 -13.08 -4.42
C LEU A 20 -1.63 -14.43 -5.14
N GLU A 21 -2.76 -14.98 -5.61
CA GLU A 21 -2.81 -16.25 -6.35
C GLU A 21 -2.02 -16.22 -7.66
N ARG A 22 -1.85 -15.05 -8.27
CA ARG A 22 -1.10 -14.87 -9.54
C ARG A 22 0.19 -14.07 -9.38
N ALA A 23 0.55 -13.71 -8.16
CA ALA A 23 1.78 -13.01 -7.88
C ALA A 23 3.00 -13.85 -8.29
N VAL A 24 4.07 -13.17 -8.71
CA VAL A 24 5.34 -13.83 -9.00
C VAL A 24 6.15 -13.88 -7.72
N ILE A 25 6.42 -15.10 -7.23
CA ILE A 25 7.30 -15.32 -6.08
C ILE A 25 8.74 -15.27 -6.57
N THR A 26 9.55 -14.43 -5.92
CA THR A 26 10.97 -14.20 -6.26
C THR A 26 11.77 -14.09 -4.97
N GLN A 27 13.10 -14.14 -5.05
CA GLN A 27 13.93 -13.91 -3.87
C GLN A 27 13.91 -12.43 -3.46
N PRO A 28 14.01 -12.10 -2.16
CA PRO A 28 14.06 -10.71 -1.71
C PRO A 28 15.11 -9.86 -2.43
N GLU A 29 16.28 -10.42 -2.72
CA GLU A 29 17.38 -9.75 -3.42
C GLU A 29 17.07 -9.40 -4.88
N GLU A 30 16.06 -10.05 -5.46
CA GLU A 30 15.61 -9.85 -6.84
C GLU A 30 14.45 -8.85 -6.92
N ILE A 31 13.89 -8.43 -5.78
CA ILE A 31 12.81 -7.47 -5.74
C ILE A 31 13.34 -6.10 -6.17
N PRO A 32 12.79 -5.49 -7.23
CA PRO A 32 13.22 -4.17 -7.66
C PRO A 32 12.92 -3.09 -6.61
N ALA A 33 13.82 -2.11 -6.47
CA ALA A 33 13.72 -1.04 -5.47
C ALA A 33 12.53 -0.09 -5.66
N ASP A 34 11.86 -0.15 -6.81
CA ASP A 34 10.68 0.63 -7.14
C ASP A 34 9.37 -0.10 -6.81
N VAL A 35 9.39 -1.30 -6.21
CA VAL A 35 8.20 -2.08 -5.82
C VAL A 35 7.84 -1.87 -4.35
N ILE A 36 6.57 -1.64 -4.05
CA ILE A 36 6.06 -1.58 -2.67
C ILE A 36 6.00 -2.99 -2.09
N THR A 37 6.77 -3.23 -1.02
CA THR A 37 6.78 -4.46 -0.22
C THR A 37 6.28 -4.21 1.19
N MET A 38 6.22 -5.26 2.03
CA MET A 38 5.96 -5.08 3.46
C MET A 38 7.03 -4.19 4.08
N HIS A 39 6.64 -3.39 5.07
CA HIS A 39 7.45 -2.37 5.75
C HIS A 39 8.03 -1.28 4.84
N SER A 40 7.60 -1.19 3.57
CA SER A 40 7.95 -0.07 2.71
C SER A 40 7.30 1.23 3.20
N GLN A 41 8.04 2.32 3.18
CA GLN A 41 7.52 3.68 3.38
C GLN A 41 7.36 4.36 2.02
N VAL A 42 6.14 4.78 1.71
CA VAL A 42 5.74 5.20 0.36
C VAL A 42 5.12 6.60 0.39
N VAL A 43 5.31 7.34 -0.70
CA VAL A 43 4.63 8.61 -0.97
C VAL A 43 3.59 8.39 -2.06
N LEU A 44 2.33 8.59 -1.73
CA LEU A 44 1.21 8.57 -2.66
C LEU A 44 0.79 10.01 -2.96
N LYS A 45 0.76 10.37 -4.23
CA LYS A 45 0.31 11.68 -4.68
C LYS A 45 -1.13 11.62 -5.13
N ASP A 46 -1.99 12.43 -4.52
CA ASP A 46 -3.34 12.70 -5.00
C ASP A 46 -3.24 13.55 -6.27
N LEU A 47 -3.72 13.00 -7.39
CA LEU A 47 -3.66 13.67 -8.69
C LEU A 47 -4.74 14.74 -8.86
N ASP A 48 -5.79 14.74 -8.04
CA ASP A 48 -6.89 15.69 -8.13
C ASP A 48 -6.68 16.89 -7.19
N HIS A 49 -6.05 16.68 -6.02
CA HIS A 49 -5.86 17.72 -5.00
C HIS A 49 -4.40 18.19 -4.81
N ASP A 50 -3.43 17.59 -5.51
CA ASP A 50 -1.99 17.89 -5.40
C ASP A 50 -1.43 17.69 -3.97
N GLU A 51 -2.03 16.78 -3.20
CA GLU A 51 -1.61 16.42 -1.84
C GLU A 51 -0.70 15.17 -1.85
N GLU A 52 0.28 15.14 -0.94
CA GLU A 52 1.14 13.97 -0.70
C GLU A 52 0.75 13.27 0.60
N LEU A 53 0.53 11.95 0.51
CA LEU A 53 0.26 11.07 1.63
C LEU A 53 1.46 10.15 1.83
N ILE A 54 2.00 10.10 3.05
CA ILE A 54 3.14 9.24 3.38
C ILE A 54 2.66 8.13 4.30
N TYR A 55 2.88 6.88 3.92
CA TYR A 55 2.49 5.73 4.72
C TYR A 55 3.56 4.66 4.76
N THR A 56 3.59 3.90 5.86
CA THR A 56 4.36 2.67 5.98
C THR A 56 3.39 1.49 5.91
N LEU A 57 3.57 0.59 4.95
CA LEU A 57 2.75 -0.63 4.82
C LEU A 57 3.22 -1.67 5.84
N VAL A 58 2.37 -2.13 6.74
CA VAL A 58 2.76 -3.01 7.86
C VAL A 58 1.78 -4.17 8.06
N TYR A 59 2.14 -5.14 8.89
CA TYR A 59 1.23 -6.22 9.27
C TYR A 59 0.11 -5.70 10.20
N PRO A 60 -1.04 -6.40 10.31
CA PRO A 60 -2.20 -5.93 11.08
C PRO A 60 -1.91 -5.60 12.55
N ASP A 61 -1.01 -6.33 13.19
CA ASP A 61 -0.61 -6.16 14.58
C ASP A 61 0.32 -4.95 14.81
N GLU A 62 0.91 -4.41 13.75
CA GLU A 62 1.80 -3.25 13.79
C GLU A 62 1.11 -1.95 13.37
N ALA A 63 -0.14 -2.04 12.90
CA ALA A 63 -0.88 -0.91 12.34
C ALA A 63 -1.14 0.17 13.39
N ASN A 64 -0.77 1.41 13.06
CA ASN A 64 -0.95 2.57 13.93
C ASN A 64 -1.06 3.83 13.07
N ILE A 65 -2.28 4.32 12.89
CA ILE A 65 -2.56 5.51 12.07
C ILE A 65 -1.88 6.77 12.62
N ALA A 66 -1.69 6.87 13.94
CA ALA A 66 -0.99 8.01 14.53
C ALA A 66 0.52 8.03 14.20
N GLU A 67 1.06 6.93 13.68
CA GLU A 67 2.44 6.78 13.21
C GLU A 67 2.52 6.57 11.69
N ASP A 68 1.45 6.89 10.95
CA ASP A 68 1.36 6.69 9.50
C ASP A 68 1.59 5.22 9.06
N LYS A 69 1.31 4.26 9.95
CA LYS A 69 1.43 2.82 9.69
C LYS A 69 0.07 2.24 9.31
N ILE A 70 -0.04 1.79 8.06
CA ILE A 70 -1.26 1.20 7.50
C ILE A 70 -1.11 -0.31 7.39
N SER A 71 -2.11 -1.05 7.88
CA SER A 71 -2.19 -2.48 7.68
C SER A 71 -2.31 -2.84 6.19
N VAL A 72 -1.59 -3.88 5.77
CA VAL A 72 -1.80 -4.54 4.47
C VAL A 72 -3.23 -5.06 4.27
N LEU A 73 -3.99 -5.28 5.36
CA LEU A 73 -5.39 -5.69 5.30
C LEU A 73 -6.39 -4.53 5.34
N ALA A 74 -5.92 -3.27 5.36
CA ALA A 74 -6.79 -2.11 5.15
C ALA A 74 -7.06 -1.93 3.65
N PRO A 75 -8.18 -1.29 3.24
CA PRO A 75 -8.53 -1.13 1.82
C PRO A 75 -7.42 -0.51 0.95
N ILE A 76 -6.74 0.53 1.44
CA ILE A 76 -5.60 1.12 0.72
C ILE A 76 -4.37 0.22 0.76
N GLY A 77 -4.11 -0.47 1.88
CA GLY A 77 -2.99 -1.39 2.04
C GLY A 77 -3.06 -2.57 1.06
N THR A 78 -4.26 -3.15 0.90
CA THR A 78 -4.50 -4.21 -0.10
C THR A 78 -4.30 -3.72 -1.54
N ALA A 79 -4.56 -2.44 -1.79
CA ALA A 79 -4.52 -1.86 -3.13
C ALA A 79 -3.11 -1.46 -3.59
N ILE A 80 -2.17 -1.21 -2.68
CA ILE A 80 -0.82 -0.71 -3.03
C ILE A 80 0.27 -1.77 -2.96
N LEU A 81 0.03 -2.93 -2.34
CA LEU A 81 1.02 -3.99 -2.26
C LEU A 81 1.42 -4.45 -3.67
N GLY A 82 2.72 -4.45 -3.97
CA GLY A 82 3.27 -4.85 -5.27
C GLY A 82 3.20 -3.79 -6.37
N TYR A 83 2.58 -2.62 -6.12
CA TYR A 83 2.61 -1.49 -7.07
C TYR A 83 4.01 -0.90 -7.15
N ARG A 84 4.28 -0.20 -8.25
CA ARG A 84 5.59 0.40 -8.53
C ARG A 84 5.56 1.91 -8.53
N VAL A 85 6.70 2.53 -8.30
CA VAL A 85 6.88 3.98 -8.54
C VAL A 85 6.43 4.33 -9.96
N GLY A 86 5.51 5.28 -10.07
CA GLY A 86 4.90 5.70 -11.33
C GLY A 86 3.52 5.11 -11.59
N ASP A 87 3.14 4.01 -10.94
CA ASP A 87 1.82 3.41 -11.10
C ASP A 87 0.73 4.32 -10.52
N ILE A 88 -0.46 4.22 -11.10
CA ILE A 88 -1.65 4.98 -10.69
C ILE A 88 -2.72 3.98 -10.27
N LEU A 89 -3.34 4.24 -9.11
CA LEU A 89 -4.47 3.48 -8.60
C LEU A 89 -5.67 4.39 -8.35
N ASP A 90 -6.86 3.84 -8.59
CA ASP A 90 -8.14 4.48 -8.26
C ASP A 90 -8.62 3.91 -6.92
N TRP A 91 -8.41 4.64 -5.82
CA TRP A 91 -8.80 4.22 -4.48
C TRP A 91 -10.25 4.63 -4.18
N LYS A 92 -11.14 3.64 -4.05
CA LYS A 92 -12.54 3.86 -3.73
C LYS A 92 -12.71 4.18 -2.24
N ILE A 93 -13.24 5.38 -1.97
CA ILE A 93 -13.58 5.87 -0.63
C ILE A 93 -15.10 6.13 -0.56
N PRO A 94 -15.72 6.25 0.64
CA PRO A 94 -17.16 6.45 0.74
C PRO A 94 -17.70 7.64 -0.08
N ASN A 95 -16.90 8.70 -0.18
CA ASN A 95 -17.28 9.95 -0.86
C ASN A 95 -16.80 10.03 -2.32
N GLY A 96 -16.31 8.95 -2.92
CA GLY A 96 -15.90 8.93 -4.32
C GLY A 96 -14.70 8.03 -4.60
N THR A 97 -13.88 8.44 -5.55
CA THR A 97 -12.65 7.73 -5.93
C THR A 97 -11.52 8.72 -5.93
N LEU A 98 -10.46 8.40 -5.19
CA LEU A 98 -9.24 9.17 -5.14
C LEU A 98 -8.25 8.58 -6.13
N ARG A 99 -7.77 9.38 -7.09
CA ARG A 99 -6.73 8.91 -8.01
C ARG A 99 -5.36 9.18 -7.42
N LEU A 100 -4.71 8.11 -6.99
CA LEU A 100 -3.39 8.17 -6.37
C LEU A 100 -2.32 7.71 -7.35
N LYS A 101 -1.17 8.37 -7.36
CA LYS A 101 0.04 7.90 -8.01
C LYS A 101 1.05 7.50 -6.95
N VAL A 102 1.71 6.35 -7.12
CA VAL A 102 2.92 6.03 -6.33
C VAL A 102 4.02 6.97 -6.79
N ASP A 103 4.28 8.03 -6.04
CA ASP A 103 5.25 9.06 -6.44
C ASP A 103 6.67 8.63 -6.09
N LYS A 104 6.88 8.09 -4.88
CA LYS A 104 8.19 7.66 -4.38
C LYS A 104 8.06 6.50 -3.40
N ILE A 105 9.12 5.72 -3.29
CA ILE A 105 9.36 4.82 -2.16
C ILE A 105 10.56 5.41 -1.39
N LEU A 106 10.31 5.83 -0.15
CA LEU A 106 11.32 6.44 0.72
C LEU A 106 12.19 5.38 1.38
N PHE A 107 11.60 4.24 1.68
CA PHE A 107 12.26 3.10 2.28
C PHE A 107 11.63 1.81 1.76
N GLN A 108 12.46 0.82 1.42
CA GLN A 108 12.06 -0.54 1.10
C GLN A 108 13.10 -1.47 1.76
N PRO A 109 12.68 -2.48 2.56
CA PRO A 109 13.60 -3.39 3.24
C PRO A 109 14.64 -4.02 2.31
N GLU A 110 14.20 -4.56 1.18
CA GLU A 110 15.04 -5.32 0.25
C GLU A 110 16.14 -4.45 -0.37
N SER A 111 15.82 -3.24 -0.83
CA SER A 111 16.82 -2.28 -1.31
C SER A 111 17.82 -1.79 -0.26
N ASN A 112 17.48 -1.95 1.04
CA ASN A 112 18.33 -1.58 2.17
C ASN A 112 19.06 -2.80 2.78
N GLY A 113 18.99 -3.97 2.13
CA GLY A 113 19.66 -5.19 2.59
C GLY A 113 19.00 -5.86 3.79
N ASN A 114 17.75 -5.51 4.11
CA ASN A 114 16.95 -6.21 5.10
C ASN A 114 16.05 -7.24 4.40
N PHE A 115 16.40 -8.51 4.54
CA PHE A 115 15.69 -9.64 3.90
C PHE A 115 14.95 -10.52 4.91
N GLU A 116 15.02 -10.19 6.21
CA GLU A 116 14.36 -10.91 7.29
C GLU A 116 13.28 -9.99 7.89
N LEU A 117 12.01 -10.24 7.53
CA LEU A 117 10.83 -9.55 8.06
C LEU A 117 10.07 -10.46 9.03
#